data_AF-A0A821TP28-F1
#
_entry.id   AF-A0A821TP28-F1
#
_cell.length_a   1.000
_cell.length_b   1.000
_cell.length_c   1.000
_cell.angle_alpha   90.00
_cell.angle_beta   90.00
_cell.angle_gamma   90.00
#
_symmetry.space_group_name_H-M   'P 1'
#
loop_
_entity.id
_entity.type
_entity.pdbx_description
1 polymer ?
#
loop_
_entity_poly.entity_id
_entity_poly.type
_entity_poly.pdbx_seq_one_letter_code
_entity_poly.pdbx_strand_id
1 'polypeptide(L)' 'MCYKNPIKYTCPRCSIRTCSLSCCLTHKKTLDCNGQRDKTLFKPLVKMNDLDLLSDYRFLEEINREVET' A
#
# COMPACT_ATOMS: atom_id res chain seq x y z
N MET A 1 -8.82 15.48 -1.96
CA MET A 1 -7.55 15.88 -2.59
C MET A 1 -7.68 17.31 -3.10
N CYS A 2 -6.62 18.12 -3.10
CA CYS A 2 -6.76 19.56 -3.37
C CYS A 2 -6.92 19.92 -4.86
N TYR A 3 -6.34 19.13 -5.77
CA TYR A 3 -6.25 19.37 -7.22
C TYR A 3 -5.66 20.74 -7.66
N LYS A 4 -5.21 21.57 -6.72
CA LYS A 4 -4.61 22.89 -6.97
C LYS A 4 -3.16 22.83 -7.43
N ASN A 5 -2.48 21.73 -7.13
CA ASN A 5 -1.06 21.53 -7.39
C ASN A 5 -0.86 20.20 -8.11
N PRO A 6 0.24 20.05 -8.88
CA PRO A 6 0.59 18.77 -9.48
C PRO A 6 0.75 17.68 -8.41
N ILE A 7 0.45 16.46 -8.80
CA ILE A 7 0.53 15.28 -7.94
C ILE A 7 1.99 15.00 -7.61
N LYS A 8 2.28 14.78 -6.32
CA LYS A 8 3.63 14.46 -5.84
C LYS A 8 3.73 13.08 -5.21
N TYR A 9 2.66 12.60 -4.59
CA TYR A 9 2.67 11.35 -3.84
C TYR A 9 1.53 10.42 -4.29
N THR A 10 1.69 9.12 -4.04
CA THR A 10 0.64 8.11 -4.25
C THR A 10 0.58 7.21 -3.02
N CYS A 11 -0.61 7.07 -2.43
CA CYS A 11 -0.80 6.23 -1.25
C CYS A 11 -0.67 4.74 -1.61
N PRO A 12 0.17 3.95 -0.92
CA PRO A 12 0.40 2.55 -1.27
C PRO A 12 -0.78 1.62 -0.91
N ARG A 13 -1.72 2.07 -0.08
CA ARG A 13 -2.90 1.29 0.32
C ARG A 13 -4.07 1.42 -0.65
N CYS A 14 -4.43 2.66 -0.99
CA CYS A 14 -5.63 2.99 -1.76
C CYS A 14 -5.32 3.60 -3.14
N SER A 15 -4.04 3.72 -3.50
CA SER A 15 -3.56 4.31 -4.76
C SER A 15 -4.02 5.76 -5.01
N ILE A 16 -4.52 6.44 -3.97
CA ILE A 16 -4.91 7.84 -4.07
C ILE A 16 -3.67 8.70 -4.25
N ARG A 17 -3.68 9.45 -5.33
CA ARG A 17 -2.66 10.44 -5.66
C ARG A 17 -2.88 11.66 -4.77
N THR A 18 -1.83 12.33 -4.34
CA THR A 18 -1.92 13.51 -3.46
C THR A 18 -0.91 14.59 -3.87
N CYS A 19 -1.36 15.85 -3.80
CA CYS A 19 -0.58 17.02 -4.17
C CYS A 19 0.45 17.43 -3.10
N SER A 20 0.20 17.09 -1.82
CA SER A 20 0.98 17.55 -0.66
C SER A 20 0.81 16.61 0.54
N LEU A 21 1.67 16.76 1.55
CA LEU A 21 1.54 16.04 2.83
C LEU A 21 0.20 16.32 3.52
N SER A 22 -0.29 17.56 3.49
CA SER A 22 -1.61 17.88 4.04
C SER A 22 -2.71 17.06 3.36
N CYS A 23 -2.68 16.93 2.04
CA CYS A 23 -3.62 16.06 1.31
C CYS A 23 -3.39 14.57 1.58
N CYS A 24 -2.17 14.13 1.87
CA CYS A 24 -1.90 12.79 2.39
C CYS A 24 -2.62 12.56 3.72
N LEU A 25 -2.47 13.45 4.68
CA LEU A 25 -3.07 13.28 6.00
C LEU A 25 -4.60 13.40 5.96
N THR A 26 -5.13 14.33 5.16
CA THR A 26 -6.58 14.48 5.00
C THR A 26 -7.21 13.20 4.44
N HIS A 27 -6.68 12.62 3.35
CA HIS A 27 -7.31 11.41 2.80
C HIS A 27 -7.24 10.23 3.78
N LYS A 28 -6.14 10.10 4.54
CA LYS A 28 -6.00 9.06 5.55
C LYS A 28 -7.09 9.18 6.62
N LYS A 29 -7.37 10.39 7.09
CA LYS A 29 -8.45 10.64 8.07
C LYS A 29 -9.85 10.44 7.49
N THR A 30 -10.12 10.93 6.28
CA THR A 30 -11.48 10.89 5.71
C THR A 30 -11.88 9.51 5.21
N LEU A 31 -10.92 8.68 4.81
CA LEU A 31 -11.16 7.36 4.23
C LEU A 31 -10.71 6.23 5.16
N ASP A 32 -10.42 6.55 6.42
CA ASP A 32 -9.88 5.62 7.41
C ASP A 32 -8.74 4.75 6.85
N CYS A 33 -7.79 5.41 6.16
CA CYS A 33 -6.71 4.74 5.45
C CYS A 33 -5.42 4.79 6.28
N ASN A 34 -4.94 3.61 6.70
CA ASN A 34 -3.65 3.48 7.40
C ASN A 34 -2.44 3.87 6.52
N GLY A 35 -2.61 3.83 5.20
CA GLY A 35 -1.56 4.14 4.23
C GLY A 35 -0.43 3.10 4.18
N GLN A 36 -0.68 1.88 4.65
CA GLN A 36 0.23 0.75 4.53
C GLN A 36 -0.28 -0.20 3.46
N ARG A 37 0.59 -0.67 2.56
CA ARG A 37 0.23 -1.66 1.55
C ARG A 37 -0.26 -2.93 2.25
N ASP A 38 -1.36 -3.46 1.76
CA ASP A 38 -1.89 -4.72 2.23
C ASP A 38 -1.26 -5.87 1.48
N LYS A 39 -0.47 -6.65 2.22
CA LYS A 39 0.30 -7.78 1.70
C LYS A 39 -0.58 -9.02 1.51
N THR A 40 -1.77 -9.09 2.12
CA THR A 40 -2.62 -10.29 2.13
C THR A 40 -3.87 -10.15 1.26
N LEU A 41 -3.92 -9.13 0.39
CA LEU A 41 -5.02 -8.94 -0.56
C LEU A 41 -5.15 -10.14 -1.49
N PHE A 42 -6.35 -10.73 -1.51
CA PHE A 42 -6.66 -11.81 -2.43
C PHE A 42 -6.49 -11.38 -3.89
N LYS A 43 -5.72 -12.17 -4.65
CA LYS A 43 -5.57 -12.05 -6.09
C LYS A 43 -6.00 -13.35 -6.77
N PRO A 44 -6.93 -13.30 -7.73
CA PRO A 44 -7.24 -14.46 -8.55
C PRO A 44 -5.98 -14.95 -9.27
N LEU A 45 -5.81 -16.28 -9.38
CA LEU A 45 -4.62 -16.89 -10.01
C LEU A 45 -4.34 -16.36 -11.42
N VAL A 46 -5.40 -16.09 -12.20
CA VAL A 46 -5.30 -15.54 -13.57
C VAL A 46 -4.63 -14.15 -13.60
N LYS A 47 -4.64 -13.42 -12.49
CA LYS A 47 -4.04 -12.08 -12.35
C LYS A 47 -2.77 -12.09 -11.49
N MET A 48 -2.37 -13.25 -10.97
CA MET A 48 -1.14 -13.39 -10.21
C MET A 48 0.06 -13.36 -11.15
N ASN A 49 1.09 -12.59 -10.79
CA ASN A 49 2.33 -12.47 -11.56
C ASN A 49 3.53 -12.82 -10.67
N ASP A 50 4.72 -12.90 -11.27
CA ASP A 50 5.95 -13.26 -10.55
C ASP A 50 6.30 -12.25 -9.44
N LEU A 51 5.95 -10.97 -9.60
CA LEU A 51 6.18 -9.95 -8.56
C LEU A 51 5.27 -10.15 -7.35
N ASP A 52 4.06 -10.67 -7.56
CA ASP A 52 3.14 -11.04 -6.49
C ASP A 52 3.65 -12.25 -5.73
N LEU A 53 4.13 -13.27 -6.44
CA LEU A 53 4.78 -14.43 -5.81
C LEU A 53 6.00 -14.03 -4.98
N LEU A 54 6.85 -13.15 -5.50
CA LEU A 54 8.01 -12.62 -4.76
C LEU A 54 7.59 -11.80 -3.53
N SER A 55 6.49 -11.05 -3.62
CA SER A 55 5.93 -10.31 -2.49
C SER A 55 5.48 -11.26 -1.38
N ASP A 56 4.77 -12.33 -1.75
CA ASP A 56 4.27 -13.32 -0.79
C ASP A 56 5.42 -14.10 -0.14
N TYR A 57 6.43 -14.49 -0.93
CA TYR A 57 7.63 -15.13 -0.40
C TYR A 57 8.36 -14.26 0.63
N ARG A 58 8.57 -12.97 0.32
CA ARG A 58 9.21 -12.02 1.26
C ARG A 58 8.39 -11.82 2.53
N PHE A 59 7.06 -11.82 2.41
CA PHE A 59 6.18 -11.72 3.57
C PHE A 59 6.34 -12.91 4.51
N LEU A 60 6.45 -14.13 3.97
CA LEU A 60 6.69 -15.33 4.78
C LEU A 60 8.07 -15.31 5.46
N GLU A 61 9.11 -14.86 4.74
CA GLU A 61 10.46 -14.70 5.30
C GLU A 61 10.48 -13.68 6.46
N GLU A 62 9.78 -12.56 6.33
CA GLU A 62 9.64 -11.56 7.39
C GLU A 62 8.97 -12.16 8.64
N ILE A 63 7.86 -12.88 8.47
CA ILE A 63 7.17 -13.55 9.58
C ILE A 63 8.10 -14.58 10.24
N ASN A 64 8.82 -15.38 9.45
CA ASN A 64 9.71 -16.40 10.01
C ASN A 64 10.79 -15.77 10.91
N ARG A 65 11.34 -14.62 10.50
CA ARG A 65 12.32 -13.87 11.31
C ARG A 65 11.74 -13.33 12.61
N GLU A 66 10.50 -12.86 12.59
CA GLU A 66 9.85 -12.35 13.81
C GLU A 66 9.62 -13.46 14.84
N VAL A 67 9.31 -14.68 14.39
CA VAL A 67 9.09 -15.85 15.26
C VAL A 67 10.38 -16.37 15.91
N GLU A 68 11.54 -16.18 15.28
CA GLU A 68 12.84 -16.60 15.81
C GLU A 68 13.40 -15.66 16.90
N THR A 69 12.77 -14.50 17.12
CA THR A 69 13.12 -13.51 18.18
C THR A 69 12.26 -13.64 19.42
#